data_AF-A0A6J1QGZ6-F1
#
_entry.id   AF-A0A6J1QGZ6-F1
#
_cell.length_a   1.000
_cell.length_b   1.000
_cell.length_c   1.000
_cell.angle_alpha   90.00
_cell.angle_beta   90.00
_cell.angle_gamma   90.00
#
_symmetry.space_group_name_H-M   'P 1'
#
loop_
_entity.id
_entity.type
_entity.pdbx_description
1 polymer ?
#
loop_
_entity_poly.entity_id
_entity_poly.type
_entity_poly.pdbx_seq_one_letter_code
_entity_poly.pdbx_strand_id
1 'polypeptide(L)'
;MYSANARAGIARAFFAHRGLHDNVELVERCTEIVNRNPRNLERLRIARKPSGYHLNNPGHSYWHKLFLVKKPRYITAEVRHFENGPVVTASSAEWALKKQLYRTTDGSAYINVGRVLAQRCLEAGICEIEIDAALTGNKCELLIEELEKSNIILTEPPVYKYPNSWDRYRPEKPWEIHE
;
A
#
# COMPACT_ATOMS: atom_id res chain seq x y z
N MET A 1 -63.65 4.49 45.23
CA MET A 1 -63.68 5.27 43.97
C MET A 1 -62.28 5.22 43.36
N TYR A 2 -62.18 4.63 42.18
CA TYR A 2 -60.91 4.36 41.48
C TYR A 2 -60.27 5.66 41.00
N SER A 3 -59.00 5.88 41.36
CA SER A 3 -58.15 6.89 40.71
C SER A 3 -57.23 6.17 39.74
N ALA A 4 -57.42 6.43 38.44
CA ALA A 4 -56.63 5.83 37.38
C ALA A 4 -55.22 6.45 37.36
N ASN A 5 -54.20 5.63 37.66
CA ASN A 5 -52.80 6.02 37.53
C ASN A 5 -52.40 6.10 36.05
N ALA A 6 -52.54 7.27 35.43
CA ALA A 6 -51.95 7.55 34.13
C ALA A 6 -50.48 7.99 34.32
N ARG A 7 -49.56 7.03 34.47
CA ARG A 7 -48.12 7.30 34.30
C ARG A 7 -47.77 7.19 32.82
N ALA A 8 -47.83 8.32 32.13
CA ALA A 8 -47.31 8.47 30.78
C ALA A 8 -45.83 8.05 30.75
N GLY A 9 -45.51 7.04 29.93
CA GLY A 9 -44.13 6.65 29.67
C GLY A 9 -43.40 7.80 28.98
N ILE A 10 -42.42 8.39 29.66
CA ILE A 10 -41.48 9.33 29.04
C ILE A 10 -40.57 8.50 28.14
N ALA A 11 -40.98 8.31 26.89
CA ALA A 11 -40.06 7.89 25.85
C ALA A 11 -39.04 9.03 25.67
N ARG A 12 -37.82 8.84 26.19
CA ARG A 12 -36.69 9.70 25.83
C ARG A 12 -36.39 9.46 24.36
N ALA A 13 -37.01 10.25 23.50
CA ALA A 13 -36.55 10.43 22.14
C ALA A 13 -35.16 11.07 22.23
N PHE A 14 -34.11 10.27 22.07
CA PHE A 14 -32.79 10.80 21.70
C PHE A 14 -32.93 11.39 20.29
N PHE A 15 -33.38 12.65 20.23
CA PHE A 15 -33.19 13.47 19.05
C PHE A 15 -31.69 13.71 18.94
N ALA A 16 -31.00 12.85 18.18
CA ALA A 16 -29.73 13.23 17.60
C ALA A 16 -30.02 14.41 16.67
N HIS A 17 -29.90 15.64 17.19
CA HIS A 17 -29.78 16.81 16.35
C HIS A 17 -28.54 16.58 15.49
N ARG A 18 -28.73 16.12 14.25
CA ARG A 18 -27.73 16.32 13.21
C ARG A 18 -27.69 17.83 12.99
N GLY A 19 -26.83 18.51 13.74
CA GLY A 19 -26.44 19.86 13.40
C GLY A 19 -25.88 19.81 12.00
N LEU A 20 -26.60 20.37 11.04
CA LEU A 20 -26.06 20.75 9.74
C LEU A 20 -25.10 21.91 10.05
N HIS A 21 -23.89 21.59 10.47
CA HIS A 21 -22.80 22.55 10.45
C HIS A 21 -22.32 22.66 9.02
N ASP A 22 -22.19 23.88 8.51
CA ASP A 22 -21.54 24.08 7.23
C ASP A 22 -20.08 23.63 7.33
N ASN A 23 -19.60 22.93 6.29
CA ASN A 23 -18.24 22.41 6.24
C ASN A 23 -17.20 23.52 6.47
N VAL A 24 -17.51 24.77 6.10
CA VAL A 24 -16.66 25.95 6.28
C VAL A 24 -16.48 26.27 7.77
N GLU A 25 -17.56 26.36 8.54
CA GLU A 25 -17.48 26.66 9.98
C GLU A 25 -16.80 25.53 10.78
N LEU A 26 -16.87 24.29 10.29
CA LEU A 26 -16.16 23.16 10.87
C LEU A 26 -14.66 23.25 10.62
N VAL A 27 -14.26 23.69 9.43
CA VAL A 27 -12.84 23.91 9.08
C VAL A 27 -12.26 25.08 9.87
N GLU A 28 -12.98 26.20 10.00
CA GLU A 28 -12.53 27.37 10.76
C GLU A 28 -12.35 27.09 12.27
N ARG A 29 -13.22 26.23 12.83
CA ARG A 29 -13.10 25.79 14.23
C ARG A 29 -12.16 24.60 14.44
N CYS A 30 -11.61 24.04 13.36
CA CYS A 30 -10.78 22.85 13.42
C CYS A 30 -9.40 23.15 14.01
N THR A 31 -9.07 22.55 15.15
CA THR A 31 -7.75 22.65 15.76
C THR A 31 -6.79 21.55 15.27
N GLU A 32 -7.32 20.39 14.88
CA GLU A 32 -6.55 19.24 14.44
C GLU A 32 -7.23 18.45 13.32
N ILE A 33 -6.44 18.03 12.32
CA ILE A 33 -6.93 17.23 11.20
C ILE A 33 -6.39 15.81 11.36
N VAL A 34 -7.30 14.86 11.59
CA VAL A 34 -6.94 13.44 11.75
C VAL A 34 -7.25 12.69 10.47
N ASN A 35 -6.20 12.30 9.74
CA ASN A 35 -6.34 11.39 8.61
C ASN A 35 -6.24 9.93 9.08
N ARG A 36 -7.27 9.13 8.77
CA ARG A 36 -7.34 7.70 9.12
C ARG A 36 -6.87 6.76 8.01
N ASN A 37 -6.47 7.29 6.86
CA ASN A 37 -5.96 6.48 5.75
C ASN A 37 -4.56 5.94 6.08
N PRO A 38 -4.36 4.62 6.19
CA PRO A 38 -3.06 4.04 6.52
C PRO A 38 -1.96 4.39 5.51
N ARG A 39 -2.31 4.49 4.21
CA ARG A 39 -1.34 4.73 3.14
C ARG A 39 -0.95 6.20 2.96
N ASN A 40 -1.56 7.12 3.71
CA ASN A 40 -1.31 8.56 3.52
C ASN A 40 0.16 8.92 3.80
N LEU A 41 0.71 8.42 4.92
CA LEU A 41 2.07 8.73 5.33
C LEU A 41 3.12 8.09 4.41
N GLU A 42 2.82 6.92 3.84
CA GLU A 42 3.66 6.24 2.86
C GLU A 42 3.78 7.07 1.58
N ARG A 43 2.65 7.56 1.05
CA ARG A 43 2.65 8.43 -0.16
C ARG A 43 3.36 9.76 0.06
N LEU A 44 3.28 10.32 1.27
CA LEU A 44 4.04 11.52 1.64
C LEU A 44 5.53 11.23 1.92
N ARG A 45 5.93 9.95 1.94
CA ARG A 45 7.28 9.47 2.28
C ARG A 45 7.73 9.79 3.71
N ILE A 46 6.80 10.09 4.61
CA ILE A 46 7.09 10.39 6.03
C ILE A 46 6.92 9.14 6.90
N ALA A 47 6.20 8.13 6.41
CA ALA A 47 5.97 6.89 7.14
C ALA A 47 7.28 6.22 7.57
N ARG A 48 7.31 5.72 8.80
CA ARG A 48 8.47 5.01 9.33
C ARG A 48 8.64 3.67 8.61
N LYS A 49 9.84 3.41 8.08
CA LYS A 49 10.25 2.07 7.65
C LYS A 49 10.80 1.27 8.84
N PRO A 50 10.70 -0.08 8.85
CA PRO A 50 11.36 -0.90 9.86
C PRO A 50 12.88 -0.69 9.83
N SER A 51 13.49 -0.45 10.99
CA SER A 51 14.92 -0.13 11.12
C SER A 51 15.58 -1.04 12.17
N GLY A 52 16.87 -1.36 12.03
CA GLY A 52 17.67 -2.11 13.02
C GLY A 52 18.06 -3.53 12.60
N TYR A 53 17.46 -4.08 11.53
CA TYR A 53 17.74 -5.43 11.02
C TYR A 53 18.94 -5.50 10.06
N HIS A 54 20.05 -4.84 10.38
CA HIS A 54 21.18 -4.71 9.46
C HIS A 54 21.92 -6.02 9.16
N LEU A 55 21.86 -6.99 10.09
CA LEU A 55 22.49 -8.30 9.93
C LEU A 55 21.60 -9.32 9.20
N ASN A 56 20.32 -9.02 9.04
CA ASN A 56 19.38 -9.92 8.38
C ASN A 56 19.46 -9.74 6.86
N ASN A 57 19.55 -10.85 6.15
CA ASN A 57 19.37 -10.91 4.71
C ASN A 57 18.14 -11.81 4.45
N PRO A 58 17.00 -11.26 4.05
CA PRO A 58 16.89 -10.00 3.34
C PRO A 58 16.57 -8.77 4.22
N GLY A 59 16.91 -7.58 3.70
CA GLY A 59 16.67 -6.32 4.39
C GLY A 59 15.18 -6.03 4.62
N HIS A 60 14.87 -5.41 5.76
CA HIS A 60 13.50 -5.11 6.21
C HIS A 60 13.09 -3.63 6.05
N SER A 61 13.97 -2.78 5.51
CA SER A 61 13.72 -1.34 5.38
C SER A 61 12.92 -1.01 4.11
N TYR A 62 11.65 -1.38 4.07
CA TYR A 62 10.73 -1.11 2.96
C TYR A 62 9.30 -0.85 3.45
N TRP A 63 8.46 -0.19 2.65
CA TRP A 63 7.01 -0.19 2.84
C TRP A 63 6.37 -1.38 2.12
N HIS A 64 6.61 -1.48 0.82
CA HIS A 64 6.18 -2.53 -0.09
C HIS A 64 7.39 -3.23 -0.71
N LYS A 65 7.39 -4.57 -0.66
CA LYS A 65 8.45 -5.39 -1.25
C LYS A 65 7.88 -6.49 -2.12
N LEU A 66 8.56 -6.77 -3.22
CA LEU A 66 8.24 -7.89 -4.10
C LEU A 66 8.73 -9.20 -3.50
N PHE A 67 7.83 -10.17 -3.38
CA PHE A 67 8.10 -11.54 -2.99
C PHE A 67 7.65 -12.49 -4.07
N LEU A 68 8.52 -13.43 -4.44
CA LEU A 68 8.20 -14.47 -5.40
C LEU A 68 8.25 -15.85 -4.73
N VAL A 69 7.10 -16.48 -4.63
CA VAL A 69 6.95 -17.85 -4.11
C VAL A 69 6.97 -18.83 -5.28
N LYS A 70 8.08 -19.56 -5.40
CA LYS A 70 8.26 -20.61 -6.42
C LYS A 70 7.76 -21.94 -5.85
N LYS A 71 6.71 -22.50 -6.44
CA LYS A 71 6.25 -23.87 -6.13
C LYS A 71 6.51 -24.78 -7.35
N PRO A 72 6.58 -26.10 -7.17
CA PRO A 72 6.88 -27.02 -8.29
C PRO A 72 5.88 -26.94 -9.45
N ARG A 73 4.63 -26.57 -9.18
CA ARG A 73 3.54 -26.53 -10.16
C ARG A 73 3.15 -25.14 -10.63
N TYR A 74 3.54 -24.08 -9.94
CA TYR A 74 3.15 -22.71 -10.27
C TYR A 74 4.02 -21.71 -9.53
N ILE A 75 3.94 -20.46 -9.94
CA ILE A 75 4.63 -19.34 -9.33
C ILE A 75 3.61 -18.36 -8.80
N THR A 76 3.95 -17.66 -7.72
CA THR A 76 3.10 -16.61 -7.15
C THR A 76 3.99 -15.42 -6.85
N ALA A 77 3.67 -14.28 -7.45
CA ALA A 77 4.30 -13.00 -7.16
C ALA A 77 3.37 -12.20 -6.24
N GLU A 78 3.92 -11.63 -5.18
CA GLU A 78 3.19 -10.93 -4.14
C GLU A 78 3.92 -9.63 -3.82
N VAL A 79 3.19 -8.53 -3.74
CA VAL A 79 3.68 -7.27 -3.17
C VAL A 79 3.22 -7.23 -1.72
N ARG A 80 4.17 -7.33 -0.79
CA ARG A 80 3.88 -7.38 0.64
C ARG A 80 4.20 -6.06 1.32
N HIS A 81 3.26 -5.56 2.09
CA HIS A 81 3.50 -4.51 3.08
C HIS A 81 4.27 -5.08 4.28
N PHE A 82 5.12 -4.28 4.93
CA PHE A 82 5.90 -4.75 6.08
C PHE A 82 5.03 -5.18 7.28
N GLU A 83 3.87 -4.57 7.47
CA GLU A 83 2.96 -4.87 8.60
C GLU A 83 1.75 -5.71 8.18
N ASN A 84 1.14 -5.41 7.03
CA ASN A 84 -0.16 -5.95 6.63
C ASN A 84 -0.04 -7.26 5.83
N GLY A 85 1.17 -7.62 5.39
CA GLY A 85 1.40 -8.78 4.54
C GLY A 85 1.04 -8.52 3.06
N PRO A 86 0.59 -9.52 2.30
CA PRO A 86 0.37 -9.41 0.86
C PRO A 86 -0.80 -8.48 0.51
N VAL A 87 -0.50 -7.39 -0.22
CA VAL A 87 -1.48 -6.39 -0.67
C VAL A 87 -1.98 -6.72 -2.08
N VAL A 88 -1.04 -6.99 -2.99
CA VAL A 88 -1.34 -7.36 -4.38
C VAL A 88 -0.67 -8.70 -4.67
N THR A 89 -1.41 -9.62 -5.27
CA THR A 89 -0.91 -10.94 -5.61
C THR A 89 -1.23 -11.25 -7.06
N ALA A 90 -0.35 -11.99 -7.73
CA ALA A 90 -0.59 -12.58 -9.05
C ALA A 90 0.02 -13.98 -9.09
N SER A 91 -0.77 -14.99 -9.47
CA SER A 91 -0.30 -16.37 -9.57
C SER A 91 -0.55 -16.97 -10.93
N SER A 92 0.40 -17.77 -11.43
CA SER A 92 0.17 -18.58 -12.63
C SER A 92 -0.84 -19.71 -12.42
N ALA A 93 -1.25 -19.97 -11.16
CA ALA A 93 -2.32 -20.89 -10.84
C ALA A 93 -3.73 -20.29 -11.04
N GLU A 94 -3.85 -18.96 -11.12
CA GLU A 94 -5.12 -18.30 -11.38
C GLU A 94 -5.70 -18.77 -12.70
N TRP A 95 -6.98 -19.15 -12.73
CA TRP A 95 -7.59 -19.74 -13.92
C TRP A 95 -7.49 -18.83 -15.16
N ALA A 96 -7.62 -17.52 -14.97
CA ALA A 96 -7.52 -16.54 -16.04
C ALA A 96 -6.15 -16.57 -16.76
N LEU A 97 -5.06 -16.74 -16.01
CA LEU A 97 -3.70 -16.90 -16.55
C LEU A 97 -3.45 -18.32 -17.02
N LYS A 98 -3.82 -19.31 -16.20
CA LYS A 98 -3.57 -20.72 -16.45
C LYS A 98 -4.14 -21.22 -17.77
N LYS A 99 -5.32 -20.73 -18.18
CA LYS A 99 -5.94 -21.10 -19.47
C LYS A 99 -5.18 -20.56 -20.70
N GLN A 100 -4.41 -19.49 -20.53
CA GLN A 100 -3.63 -18.85 -21.60
C GLN A 100 -2.17 -19.35 -21.63
N LEU A 101 -1.71 -19.93 -20.52
CA LEU A 101 -0.35 -20.43 -20.38
C LEU A 101 -0.28 -21.91 -20.78
N TYR A 102 0.69 -22.25 -21.63
CA TYR A 102 1.01 -23.65 -21.91
C TYR A 102 1.54 -24.37 -20.65
N ARG A 103 2.41 -23.69 -19.88
CA ARG A 103 2.96 -24.19 -18.63
C ARG A 103 3.14 -23.05 -17.62
N THR A 104 2.91 -23.35 -16.36
CA THR A 104 2.79 -22.41 -15.24
C THR A 104 4.13 -22.04 -14.56
N THR A 105 5.23 -22.61 -15.03
CA THR A 105 6.59 -22.47 -14.45
C THR A 105 7.65 -21.98 -15.43
N ASP A 106 7.25 -21.72 -16.68
CA ASP A 106 8.15 -21.39 -17.77
C ASP A 106 8.38 -19.88 -17.85
N GLY A 107 9.34 -19.42 -18.66
CA GLY A 107 9.64 -17.98 -18.78
C GLY A 107 8.43 -17.14 -19.16
N SER A 108 7.56 -17.66 -20.04
CA SER A 108 6.29 -17.01 -20.40
C SER A 108 5.34 -16.83 -19.22
N ALA A 109 5.35 -17.74 -18.24
CA ALA A 109 4.58 -17.58 -17.02
C ALA A 109 5.11 -16.43 -16.17
N TYR A 110 6.43 -16.25 -16.07
CA TYR A 110 7.04 -15.13 -15.34
C TYR A 110 6.71 -13.78 -15.98
N ILE A 111 6.81 -13.69 -17.31
CA ILE A 111 6.45 -12.49 -18.09
C ILE A 111 4.98 -12.11 -17.86
N ASN A 112 4.06 -13.07 -18.05
CA ASN A 112 2.63 -12.80 -17.94
C ASN A 112 2.18 -12.54 -16.50
N VAL A 113 2.79 -13.20 -15.51
CA VAL A 113 2.57 -12.87 -14.09
C VAL A 113 3.08 -11.46 -13.78
N GLY A 114 4.24 -11.07 -14.30
CA GLY A 114 4.78 -9.71 -14.16
C GLY A 114 3.82 -8.66 -14.72
N ARG A 115 3.29 -8.88 -15.94
CA ARG A 115 2.31 -7.98 -16.57
C ARG A 115 1.03 -7.81 -15.75
N VAL A 116 0.45 -8.92 -15.29
CA VAL A 116 -0.78 -8.88 -14.48
C VAL A 116 -0.51 -8.25 -13.12
N LEU A 117 0.62 -8.56 -12.49
CA LEU A 117 0.99 -7.95 -11.22
C LEU A 117 1.16 -6.45 -11.38
N ALA A 118 1.87 -6.03 -12.42
CA ALA A 118 2.08 -4.62 -12.74
C ALA A 118 0.78 -3.85 -12.89
N GLN A 119 -0.12 -4.37 -13.72
CA GLN A 119 -1.42 -3.78 -13.94
C GLN A 119 -2.19 -3.64 -12.62
N ARG A 120 -2.23 -4.70 -11.80
CA ARG A 120 -2.90 -4.68 -10.49
C ARG A 120 -2.26 -3.67 -9.54
N CYS A 121 -0.94 -3.51 -9.56
CA CYS A 121 -0.23 -2.52 -8.76
C CYS A 121 -0.61 -1.10 -9.18
N LEU A 122 -0.64 -0.80 -10.47
CA LEU A 122 -1.05 0.50 -10.99
C LEU A 122 -2.52 0.82 -10.64
N GLU A 123 -3.42 -0.15 -10.82
CA GLU A 123 -4.83 -0.02 -10.43
C GLU A 123 -5.01 0.18 -8.92
N ALA A 124 -4.15 -0.44 -8.10
CA ALA A 124 -4.10 -0.24 -6.64
C ALA A 124 -3.37 1.06 -6.23
N GLY A 125 -2.76 1.78 -7.16
CA GLY A 125 -1.95 2.97 -6.90
C GLY A 125 -0.65 2.67 -6.12
N ILE A 126 -0.02 1.53 -6.38
CA ILE A 126 1.32 1.16 -5.89
C ILE A 126 2.27 1.25 -7.08
N CYS A 127 3.15 2.25 -7.06
CA CYS A 127 4.11 2.48 -8.15
C CYS A 127 5.57 2.20 -7.75
N GLU A 128 5.85 2.20 -6.45
CA GLU A 128 7.20 2.05 -5.87
C GLU A 128 7.23 0.75 -5.06
N ILE A 129 8.17 -0.14 -5.37
CA ILE A 129 8.29 -1.46 -4.73
C ILE A 129 9.78 -1.77 -4.57
N GLU A 130 10.20 -2.25 -3.40
CA GLU A 130 11.58 -2.70 -3.18
C GLU A 130 11.77 -4.12 -3.74
N ILE A 131 12.88 -4.35 -4.46
CA ILE A 131 13.31 -5.69 -4.88
C ILE A 131 14.51 -6.14 -4.08
N ASP A 132 14.51 -7.43 -3.75
CA ASP A 132 15.64 -8.09 -3.11
C ASP A 132 16.71 -8.53 -4.12
N ALA A 133 17.99 -8.38 -3.79
CA ALA A 133 19.08 -8.83 -4.66
C ALA A 133 19.04 -10.34 -4.91
N ALA A 134 18.50 -11.12 -3.99
CA ALA A 134 18.32 -12.57 -4.14
C ALA A 134 17.32 -12.96 -5.26
N LEU A 135 16.46 -12.02 -5.68
CA LEU A 135 15.54 -12.22 -6.79
C LEU A 135 16.19 -12.01 -8.16
N THR A 136 17.36 -11.39 -8.22
CA THR A 136 18.12 -11.14 -9.43
C THR A 136 18.77 -12.45 -9.91
N GLY A 137 18.40 -12.91 -11.10
CA GLY A 137 18.91 -14.16 -11.69
C GLY A 137 17.82 -15.09 -12.25
N ASN A 138 18.16 -15.80 -13.34
CA ASN A 138 17.31 -16.78 -14.02
C ASN A 138 16.02 -16.16 -14.61
N LYS A 139 14.94 -16.94 -14.67
CA LYS A 139 13.60 -16.52 -15.17
C LYS A 139 13.00 -15.32 -14.41
N CYS A 140 13.53 -14.97 -13.23
CA CYS A 140 13.06 -13.83 -12.45
C CYS A 140 13.36 -12.50 -13.14
N GLU A 141 14.46 -12.41 -13.89
CA GLU A 141 14.84 -11.20 -14.63
C GLU A 141 13.75 -10.81 -15.64
N LEU A 142 13.16 -11.80 -16.32
CA LEU A 142 12.04 -11.58 -17.23
C LEU A 142 10.80 -10.98 -16.54
N LEU A 143 10.60 -11.28 -15.25
CA LEU A 143 9.51 -10.68 -14.49
C LEU A 143 9.86 -9.23 -14.12
N ILE A 144 11.09 -9.00 -13.68
CA ILE A 144 11.61 -7.68 -13.29
C ILE A 144 11.56 -6.72 -14.48
N GLU A 145 12.04 -7.14 -15.65
CA GLU A 145 11.98 -6.35 -16.89
C GLU A 145 10.55 -5.95 -17.26
N GLU A 146 9.56 -6.83 -17.07
CA GLU A 146 8.17 -6.49 -17.38
C GLU A 146 7.57 -5.50 -16.36
N LEU A 147 8.01 -5.53 -15.10
CA LEU A 147 7.62 -4.52 -14.12
C LEU A 147 8.22 -3.16 -14.48
N GLU A 148 9.49 -3.09 -14.88
CA GLU A 148 10.12 -1.84 -15.35
C GLU A 148 9.41 -1.29 -16.59
N LYS A 149 9.12 -2.14 -17.59
CA LYS A 149 8.37 -1.75 -18.80
C LYS A 149 6.98 -1.19 -18.48
N SER A 150 6.38 -1.62 -17.37
CA SER A 150 5.07 -1.15 -16.91
C SER A 150 5.11 0.14 -16.08
N ASN A 151 6.26 0.81 -15.99
CA ASN A 151 6.49 2.01 -15.19
C ASN A 151 6.39 1.81 -13.67
N ILE A 152 6.76 0.64 -13.18
CA ILE A 152 6.95 0.42 -11.74
C ILE A 152 8.39 0.71 -11.37
N ILE A 153 8.57 1.55 -10.36
CA ILE A 153 9.89 1.89 -9.82
C ILE A 153 10.28 0.79 -8.83
N LEU A 154 11.34 0.07 -9.15
CA LEU A 154 11.81 -1.11 -8.41
C LEU A 154 12.70 -0.81 -7.19
N THR A 155 12.79 0.47 -6.86
CA THR A 155 13.51 0.98 -5.71
C THR A 155 12.59 1.92 -4.97
N GLU A 156 12.40 1.70 -3.69
CA GLU A 156 11.62 2.66 -2.91
C GLU A 156 12.41 3.93 -2.62
N PRO A 157 11.75 5.11 -2.61
CA PRO A 157 12.38 6.32 -2.18
C PRO A 157 12.72 6.26 -0.67
N PRO A 158 13.74 7.00 -0.23
CA PRO A 158 14.06 7.13 1.17
C PRO A 158 12.95 7.87 1.93
N VAL A 159 12.86 7.62 3.24
CA VAL A 159 11.95 8.35 4.14
C VAL A 159 12.40 9.81 4.22
N TYR A 160 11.50 10.74 3.92
CA TYR A 160 11.74 12.16 4.09
C TYR A 160 11.92 12.50 5.56
N LYS A 161 13.04 13.15 5.88
CA LYS A 161 13.30 13.73 7.19
C LYS A 161 13.39 15.23 7.02
N TYR A 162 12.68 15.96 7.88
CA TYR A 162 12.77 17.40 7.90
C TYR A 162 14.21 17.79 8.32
N PRO A 163 14.91 18.62 7.52
CA PRO A 163 16.27 19.00 7.82
C PRO A 163 16.31 19.91 9.06
N ASN A 164 17.36 19.76 9.87
CA ASN A 164 17.65 20.68 10.95
C ASN A 164 18.12 22.04 10.39
N SER A 165 18.05 23.08 11.22
CA SER A 165 18.50 24.43 10.85
C SER A 165 19.97 24.47 10.40
N TRP A 166 20.81 23.59 10.96
CA TRP A 166 22.25 23.48 10.69
C TRP A 166 22.62 22.51 9.55
N ASP A 167 21.65 21.80 8.96
CA ASP A 167 21.93 20.90 7.84
C ASP A 167 22.27 21.70 6.57
N ARG A 168 23.37 21.31 5.90
CA ARG A 168 23.83 21.95 4.66
C ARG A 168 22.89 21.67 3.48
N TYR A 169 22.41 20.43 3.38
CA TYR A 169 21.51 20.00 2.31
C TYR A 169 20.08 19.91 2.85
N ARG A 170 19.15 20.59 2.18
CA ARG A 170 17.73 20.55 2.52
C ARG A 170 16.99 19.90 1.35
N PRO A 171 16.54 18.64 1.51
CA PRO A 171 15.76 17.99 0.46
C PRO A 171 14.44 18.74 0.27
N GLU A 172 14.01 18.82 -0.98
CA GLU A 172 12.68 19.30 -1.33
C GLU A 172 11.62 18.39 -0.71
N LYS A 173 10.46 18.97 -0.37
CA LYS A 173 9.36 18.19 0.19
C LYS A 173 8.73 17.37 -0.93
N PRO A 174 8.56 16.05 -0.76
CA PRO A 174 8.03 15.18 -1.81
C PRO A 174 6.63 15.52 -2.34
N TRP A 175 5.85 16.29 -1.58
CA TRP A 175 4.47 16.67 -1.92
C TRP A 175 4.32 18.11 -2.41
N GLU A 176 5.41 18.88 -2.47
CA GLU A 176 5.39 20.18 -3.11
C GLU A 176 5.68 19.99 -4.61
N ILE A 177 4.80 20.53 -5.46
CA ILE A 177 4.99 20.51 -6.91
C ILE A 177 5.67 21.83 -7.27
N HIS A 178 6.86 21.75 -7.86
CA HIS A 178 7.56 22.90 -8.40
C HIS A 178 7.32 22.90 -9.92
N GLU A 179 6.49 23.83 -10.39
CA GLU A 179 6.24 24.08 -11.82
C GLU A 179 7.38 24.87 -12.47
#